data_AF-A0A926RMY4-F1
#
_entry.id   AF-A0A926RMY4-F1
#
_cell.length_a   1.000
_cell.length_b   1.000
_cell.length_c   1.000
_cell.angle_alpha   90.00
_cell.angle_beta   90.00
_cell.angle_gamma   90.00
#
_symmetry.space_group_name_H-M   'P 1'
#
loop_
_entity.id
_entity.type
_entity.pdbx_description
1 polymer ?
#
loop_
_entity_poly.entity_id
_entity_poly.type
_entity_poly.pdbx_seq_one_letter_code
_entity_poly.pdbx_strand_id
1 'polypeptide(L)'
;MGGIEGIMSFLPGVSKIKSQMDQSGVDEKVITQNEAVILSMTKKERQNPKIIDGSRKKRIANGSGTDIASINKLLKQFKMMSEMMKKMSKGNMKGMADKGIPPELFNQLK
;
A
#
# COMPACT_ATOMS: atom_id res chain seq x y z
N MET A 1 -20.39 7.11 11.12
CA MET A 1 -19.39 7.74 10.24
C MET A 1 -18.51 8.67 11.07
N GLY A 2 -17.61 8.10 11.87
CA GLY A 2 -16.51 8.84 12.49
C GLY A 2 -15.25 8.33 11.82
N GLY A 3 -14.99 8.85 10.63
CA GLY A 3 -13.91 8.36 9.76
C GLY A 3 -12.53 8.68 10.31
N ILE A 4 -11.53 8.06 9.69
CA ILE A 4 -10.09 8.22 9.89
C ILE A 4 -9.65 9.71 9.99
N GLU A 5 -10.42 10.63 9.41
CA GLU A 5 -10.27 12.09 9.57
C GLU A 5 -10.22 12.57 11.02
N GLY A 6 -11.07 12.03 11.91
CA GLY A 6 -11.16 12.50 13.30
C GLY A 6 -9.98 12.09 14.17
N ILE A 7 -9.27 11.02 13.79
CA ILE A 7 -8.06 10.56 14.48
C ILE A 7 -6.83 11.29 13.92
N MET A 8 -6.83 11.64 12.63
CA MET A 8 -5.76 12.41 11.99
C MET A 8 -5.64 13.85 12.51
N SER A 9 -6.73 14.50 12.93
CA SER A 9 -6.71 15.89 13.41
C SER A 9 -5.94 16.13 14.72
N PHE A 10 -5.60 15.07 15.46
CA PHE A 10 -4.90 15.16 16.74
C PHE A 10 -3.38 14.90 16.66
N LEU A 11 -2.85 14.54 15.49
CA LEU A 11 -1.42 14.27 15.32
C LEU A 11 -0.68 15.56 14.87
N PRO A 12 0.33 16.03 15.64
CA PRO A 12 1.12 17.19 15.23
C PRO A 12 1.90 16.86 13.95
N GLY A 13 1.80 17.73 12.94
CA GLY A 13 2.42 17.55 11.62
C GLY A 13 1.47 17.14 10.49
N VAL A 14 0.18 16.87 10.79
CA VAL A 14 -0.82 16.46 9.79
C VAL A 14 -1.17 17.57 8.79
N SER A 15 -0.98 18.86 9.08
CA SER A 15 -1.30 19.92 8.11
C SER A 15 -0.46 19.86 6.83
N LYS A 16 0.78 19.35 6.90
CA LYS A 16 1.65 19.12 5.73
C LYS A 16 1.38 17.79 5.03
N ILE A 17 0.97 16.78 5.79
CA ILE A 17 0.59 15.47 5.25
C ILE A 17 -0.77 15.57 4.56
N LYS A 18 -1.75 16.22 5.18
CA LYS A 18 -3.08 16.51 4.64
C LYS A 18 -3.00 17.31 3.35
N SER A 19 -2.19 18.37 3.28
CA SER A 19 -2.04 19.12 2.03
C SER A 19 -1.33 18.32 0.92
N GLN A 20 -0.38 17.43 1.26
CA GLN A 20 0.21 16.49 0.30
C GLN A 20 -0.74 15.35 -0.10
N MET A 21 -1.64 14.93 0.80
CA MET A 21 -2.61 13.85 0.60
C MET A 21 -3.82 14.34 -0.22
N ASP A 22 -4.29 15.56 0.06
CA ASP A 22 -5.31 16.27 -0.73
C ASP A 22 -4.76 16.65 -2.13
N GLN A 23 -3.47 16.98 -2.27
CA GLN A 23 -2.83 17.23 -3.58
C GLN A 23 -2.47 15.94 -4.36
N SER A 24 -2.40 14.79 -3.69
CA SER A 24 -2.10 13.50 -4.36
C SER A 24 -3.35 12.77 -4.83
N GLY A 25 -4.55 13.27 -4.51
CA GLY A 25 -5.80 12.70 -4.99
C GLY A 25 -5.88 11.22 -4.64
N VAL A 26 -5.66 10.88 -3.36
CA VAL A 26 -5.79 9.50 -2.86
C VAL A 26 -7.23 9.06 -3.12
N ASP A 27 -7.41 8.44 -4.28
CA ASP A 27 -8.70 8.09 -4.81
C ASP A 27 -9.21 6.94 -3.94
N GLU A 28 -10.26 7.17 -3.15
CA GLU A 28 -10.84 6.17 -2.25
C GLU A 28 -11.13 4.87 -2.99
N LYS A 29 -11.44 4.97 -4.29
CA LYS A 29 -11.62 3.85 -5.22
C LYS A 29 -10.41 2.93 -5.29
N VAL A 30 -9.19 3.46 -5.29
CA VAL A 30 -7.95 2.66 -5.33
C VAL A 30 -7.78 1.89 -4.03
N ILE A 31 -8.14 2.49 -2.89
CA ILE A 31 -8.12 1.82 -1.59
C ILE A 31 -9.14 0.67 -1.58
N THR A 32 -10.38 0.94 -1.99
CA THR A 32 -11.43 -0.09 -2.06
C THR A 32 -11.06 -1.22 -3.04
N GLN A 33 -10.44 -0.92 -4.18
CA GLN A 33 -9.97 -1.92 -5.13
C GLN A 33 -8.84 -2.78 -4.54
N ASN A 34 -7.86 -2.16 -3.89
CA ASN A 34 -6.79 -2.89 -3.23
C ASN A 34 -7.32 -3.80 -2.11
N GLU A 35 -8.29 -3.31 -1.34
CA GLU A 35 -8.99 -4.12 -0.33
C GLU A 35 -9.70 -5.32 -0.98
N ALA A 36 -10.47 -5.10 -2.05
CA ALA A 36 -11.15 -6.17 -2.77
C ALA A 36 -10.17 -7.23 -3.32
N VAL A 37 -9.01 -6.80 -3.84
CA VAL A 37 -7.94 -7.70 -4.30
C VAL A 37 -7.40 -8.54 -3.15
N ILE A 38 -7.12 -7.94 -1.99
CA ILE A 38 -6.59 -8.66 -0.81
C ILE A 38 -7.63 -9.63 -0.25
N LEU A 39 -8.90 -9.23 -0.20
CA LEU A 39 -10.00 -10.08 0.25
C LEU A 39 -10.19 -11.30 -0.66
N SER A 40 -9.94 -11.15 -1.96
CA SER A 40 -10.00 -12.24 -2.96
C SER A 40 -8.83 -13.23 -2.88
N MET A 41 -7.80 -12.94 -2.08
CA MET A 41 -6.69 -13.87 -1.83
C MET A 41 -7.04 -14.90 -0.74
N THR A 42 -6.47 -16.08 -0.87
CA THR A 42 -6.48 -17.09 0.20
C THR A 42 -5.50 -16.72 1.32
N LYS A 43 -5.70 -17.28 2.52
CA LYS A 43 -4.79 -17.05 3.68
C LYS A 43 -3.33 -17.36 3.35
N LYS A 44 -3.07 -18.43 2.59
CA LYS A 44 -1.72 -18.84 2.17
C LYS A 44 -1.07 -17.80 1.26
N GLU A 45 -1.83 -17.21 0.34
CA GLU A 45 -1.33 -16.18 -0.59
C GLU A 45 -1.06 -14.85 0.12
N ARG A 46 -1.87 -14.47 1.11
CA ARG A 46 -1.63 -13.28 1.94
C ARG A 46 -0.36 -13.40 2.78
N GLN A 47 -0.13 -14.58 3.36
CA GLN A 47 1.08 -14.86 4.16
C GLN A 47 2.33 -14.94 3.29
N ASN A 48 2.22 -15.49 2.08
CA ASN A 48 3.33 -15.62 1.15
C ASN A 48 2.99 -15.13 -0.26
N PRO A 49 3.14 -13.83 -0.56
CA PRO A 49 2.81 -13.30 -1.89
C PRO A 49 3.66 -13.87 -3.04
N LYS A 50 4.77 -14.57 -2.74
CA LYS A 50 5.63 -15.21 -3.76
C LYS A 50 4.95 -16.39 -4.46
N ILE A 51 3.95 -17.02 -3.84
CA ILE A 51 3.24 -18.14 -4.45
C ILE A 51 2.18 -17.72 -5.47
N ILE A 52 1.97 -16.41 -5.67
CA ILE A 52 0.97 -15.87 -6.58
C ILE A 52 1.49 -15.94 -8.02
N ASP A 53 1.20 -17.07 -8.68
CA ASP A 53 1.44 -17.34 -10.09
C ASP A 53 0.35 -16.75 -11.03
N GLY A 54 0.47 -16.96 -12.33
CA GLY A 54 -0.49 -16.46 -13.33
C GLY A 54 -1.91 -17.00 -13.17
N SER A 55 -2.06 -18.27 -12.78
CA SER A 55 -3.37 -18.89 -12.55
C SER A 55 -4.08 -18.26 -11.35
N ARG A 56 -3.33 -18.04 -10.26
CA ARG A 56 -3.83 -17.35 -9.06
C ARG A 56 -4.17 -15.90 -9.33
N LYS A 57 -3.35 -15.18 -10.11
CA LYS A 57 -3.66 -13.80 -10.53
C LYS A 57 -4.98 -13.73 -11.29
N LYS A 58 -5.22 -14.67 -12.22
CA LYS A 58 -6.50 -14.74 -12.96
C LYS A 58 -7.68 -14.98 -12.02
N ARG A 59 -7.53 -15.89 -11.05
CA ARG A 59 -8.58 -16.16 -10.06
C ARG A 59 -8.86 -14.94 -9.17
N ILE A 60 -7.81 -14.27 -8.69
CA ILE A 60 -7.93 -13.06 -7.85
C ILE A 60 -8.59 -11.95 -8.66
N ALA A 61 -8.14 -11.69 -9.89
CA ALA A 61 -8.69 -10.69 -10.79
C ALA A 61 -10.21 -10.86 -10.99
N ASN A 62 -10.64 -12.09 -11.27
CA ASN A 62 -12.05 -12.42 -11.43
C ASN A 62 -12.84 -12.26 -10.11
N GLY A 63 -12.22 -12.53 -8.95
CA GLY A 63 -12.86 -12.40 -7.65
C GLY A 63 -12.99 -10.96 -7.15
N SER A 64 -12.03 -10.10 -7.50
CA SER A 64 -12.01 -8.69 -7.09
C SER A 64 -12.60 -7.74 -8.14
N GLY A 65 -12.90 -8.22 -9.36
CA GLY A 65 -13.38 -7.38 -10.46
C GLY A 65 -12.30 -6.40 -10.96
N THR A 66 -11.02 -6.78 -10.87
CA THR A 66 -9.87 -5.93 -11.23
C THR A 66 -8.96 -6.61 -12.23
N ASP A 67 -8.12 -5.84 -12.93
CA ASP A 67 -7.15 -6.38 -13.87
C ASP A 67 -5.93 -7.03 -13.22
N ILE A 68 -5.32 -7.95 -13.95
CA ILE A 68 -4.03 -8.57 -13.59
C ILE A 68 -2.93 -7.52 -13.43
N ALA A 69 -3.00 -6.41 -14.18
CA ALA A 69 -2.07 -5.29 -14.07
C ALA A 69 -2.14 -4.62 -12.68
N SER A 70 -3.34 -4.39 -12.16
CA SER A 70 -3.56 -3.81 -10.82
C SER A 70 -2.99 -4.72 -9.73
N ILE A 71 -3.19 -6.03 -9.85
CA ILE A 71 -2.61 -7.02 -8.93
C ILE A 71 -1.07 -6.96 -8.96
N ASN A 72 -0.47 -6.84 -10.15
CA ASN A 72 0.99 -6.71 -10.27
C ASN A 72 1.51 -5.40 -9.65
N LYS A 73 0.78 -4.27 -9.79
CA LYS A 73 1.12 -3.00 -9.14
C LYS A 73 1.13 -3.18 -7.62
N LEU A 74 0.06 -3.78 -7.06
CA LEU A 74 -0.05 -4.05 -5.63
C LEU A 74 1.07 -4.95 -5.10
N LEU A 75 1.39 -6.04 -5.81
CA LEU A 75 2.47 -6.95 -5.41
C LEU A 75 3.85 -6.27 -5.43
N LYS A 76 4.10 -5.37 -6.39
CA LYS A 76 5.33 -4.57 -6.44
C LYS A 76 5.41 -3.59 -5.28
N GLN A 77 4.33 -2.86 -5.00
CA GLN A 77 4.24 -1.94 -3.86
C GLN A 77 4.48 -2.68 -2.55
N PHE A 78 3.85 -3.85 -2.35
CA PHE A 78 4.08 -4.69 -1.18
C PHE A 78 5.54 -5.14 -1.05
N LYS A 79 6.18 -5.57 -2.15
CA LYS A 79 7.57 -6.01 -2.14
C LYS A 79 8.50 -4.86 -1.70
N MET A 80 8.30 -3.66 -2.24
CA MET A 80 9.08 -2.48 -1.90
C MET A 80 8.92 -2.11 -0.41
N MET A 81 7.68 -2.11 0.10
CA MET A 81 7.40 -1.89 1.52
C MET A 81 8.02 -2.97 2.41
N SER A 82 7.94 -4.25 2.02
CA SER A 82 8.53 -5.36 2.79
C SER A 82 10.05 -5.26 2.88
N GLU A 83 10.72 -4.90 1.78
CA GLU A 83 12.17 -4.70 1.77
C GLU A 83 12.58 -3.51 2.63
N MET A 84 11.79 -2.44 2.61
CA MET A 84 12.00 -1.27 3.47
C MET A 84 11.81 -1.60 4.95
N MET A 85 10.71 -2.28 5.32
CA MET A 85 10.46 -2.72 6.70
C MET A 85 11.56 -3.65 7.21
N LYS A 86 12.09 -4.53 6.36
CA LYS A 86 13.23 -5.38 6.70
C LYS A 86 14.51 -4.57 6.93
N LYS A 87 14.77 -3.54 6.12
CA LYS A 87 15.93 -2.65 6.31
C LYS A 87 15.80 -1.83 7.59
N MET A 88 14.59 -1.36 7.92
CA MET A 88 14.31 -0.64 9.16
C MET A 88 14.47 -1.54 10.40
N SER A 89 13.93 -2.77 10.35
CA SER A 89 14.06 -3.76 11.42
C SER A 89 15.50 -4.20 11.70
N LYS A 90 16.41 -4.03 10.74
CA LYS A 90 17.85 -4.33 10.89
C LYS A 90 18.68 -3.20 11.53
N GLY A 91 18.04 -2.15 12.05
CA GLY A 91 18.72 -1.09 12.81
C GLY A 91 19.31 0.05 11.96
N ASN A 92 19.09 0.07 10.65
CA ASN A 92 19.54 1.15 9.75
C ASN A 92 18.66 2.41 9.84
N MET A 93 18.12 2.72 11.02
CA MET A 93 17.24 3.89 11.24
C MET A 93 17.97 5.22 11.01
N LYS A 94 19.30 5.24 11.19
CA LYS A 94 20.17 6.41 10.98
C LYS A 94 20.21 6.86 9.51
N GLY A 95 20.20 5.93 8.54
CA GLY A 95 20.16 6.26 7.11
C GLY A 95 18.76 6.62 6.57
N MET A 96 17.73 6.44 7.38
CA MET A 96 16.33 6.66 7.02
C MET A 96 15.78 7.96 7.62
N ALA A 97 16.33 8.38 8.77
CA ALA A 97 16.15 9.74 9.30
C ALA A 97 16.76 10.81 8.38
N ASP A 98 17.92 10.52 7.76
CA ASP A 98 18.59 11.45 6.83
C ASP A 98 17.98 11.48 5.41
N LYS A 99 17.20 10.46 5.02
CA LYS A 99 16.58 10.36 3.69
C LYS A 99 15.05 10.42 3.66
N GLY A 100 14.41 10.54 4.82
CA GLY A 100 12.96 10.54 4.94
C GLY A 100 12.32 9.25 4.43
N ILE A 101 11.00 9.14 4.60
CA ILE A 101 10.20 8.15 3.88
C ILE A 101 10.40 8.44 2.39
N PRO A 102 10.93 7.49 1.58
CA PRO A 102 11.23 7.79 0.20
C PRO A 102 9.96 8.26 -0.52
N PRO A 103 10.01 9.40 -1.22
CA PRO A 103 8.84 10.02 -1.85
C PRO A 103 8.17 9.11 -2.88
N GLU A 104 8.85 8.04 -3.33
CA GLU A 104 8.29 6.98 -4.18
C GLU A 104 7.09 6.24 -3.55
N LEU A 105 6.99 6.18 -2.21
CA LEU A 105 5.83 5.64 -1.51
C LEU A 105 4.58 6.52 -1.70
N PHE A 106 4.77 7.84 -1.77
CA PHE A 106 3.68 8.80 -1.97
C PHE A 106 3.40 9.03 -3.45
N ASN A 107 4.40 8.97 -4.32
CA ASN A 107 4.26 9.22 -5.75
C ASN A 107 3.60 8.07 -6.53
N GLN A 108 3.46 6.87 -5.94
CA GLN A 108 2.72 5.75 -6.54
C GLN A 108 1.33 5.51 -5.93
N LEU A 109 0.94 6.35 -4.97
CA LEU A 109 -0.44 6.53 -4.50
C LEU A 109 -1.19 7.60 -5.31
N LYS A 110 -0.49 8.31 -6.21
CA LYS A 110 -1.06 8.90 -7.43
C LYS A 110 -1.36 7.81 -8.47
#